data_AF-A0A522G3G3-F1
#
_entry.id   AF-A0A522G3G3-F1
#
_cell.length_a   1.000
_cell.length_b   1.000
_cell.length_c   1.000
_cell.angle_alpha   90.00
_cell.angle_beta   90.00
_cell.angle_gamma   90.00
#
_symmetry.space_group_name_H-M   'P 1'
#
loop_
_entity.id
_entity.type
_entity.pdbx_description
1 polymer ?
#
loop_
_entity_poly.entity_id
_entity_poly.type
_entity_poly.pdbx_seq_one_letter_code
_entity_poly.pdbx_strand_id
1 'polypeptide(L)'
;MSAYIYLPLAHFYTQITAVIPVKSGYKTTGRMPDFGYATINQMVELHHKGININKPEADRYNADPLVTILSFSFIFLIIVNLIMKEENKLFRKYELILFILIIIFLFFAAGPNPPFGFIYEYMVTNFVVFAFLRTTAGAVFYMSIFYAVSLGLLAQKIDKYQKSFIILLMGITGIVNYPYINGEYFKNVNYVNQYTDRQEHGFKIPQAYFDIAGPIDDQKLDARYLHPRSNLNYMGTRWGYFGPSIYFFLYDNHNVSYDKIYTNLTNHNVGYVLTDNSSVDVGKRFKYKVARTIVDNSPIVIEKVDRSEFLPHFYTPEDIIVTDKAIDDVYQILDQPNYNLRSALFMNNKNIIHIPGSQNLKLQEKMPKEIKDNPVLEFKRIDYTKYRIVVHHATKDFLMVFSDTFHKGWKAYITNADLKSQNSKPLLKTQSLNNYKMLEGNQEDQATKEELVEFVDKGWITTPEDKKIDFIS
;
A
#
# COMPACT_ATOMS: atom_id res chain seq x y z
N MET A 1 1.73 -1.19 -23.32
CA MET A 1 1.46 -2.60 -23.69
C MET A 1 2.66 -3.52 -23.46
N SER A 2 3.88 -3.14 -23.88
CA SER A 2 5.08 -3.98 -23.69
C SER A 2 5.41 -4.28 -22.23
N ALA A 3 5.34 -3.31 -21.30
CA ALA A 3 5.67 -3.56 -19.89
C ALA A 3 4.74 -4.59 -19.21
N TYR A 4 3.42 -4.53 -19.46
CA TYR A 4 2.44 -5.47 -18.86
C TYR A 4 2.49 -6.89 -19.41
N ILE A 5 3.08 -7.10 -20.59
CA ILE A 5 3.24 -8.42 -21.21
C ILE A 5 4.67 -8.93 -20.98
N TYR A 6 5.66 -8.06 -21.22
CA TYR A 6 7.07 -8.41 -21.22
C TYR A 6 7.65 -8.57 -19.81
N LEU A 7 7.29 -7.72 -18.82
CA LEU A 7 7.80 -7.91 -17.46
C LEU A 7 7.30 -9.20 -16.83
N PRO A 8 6.00 -9.55 -16.92
CA PRO A 8 5.53 -10.85 -16.47
C PRO A 8 6.17 -11.99 -17.26
N LEU A 9 6.21 -11.94 -18.61
CA LEU A 9 6.83 -13.02 -19.40
C LEU A 9 8.33 -13.20 -19.13
N ALA A 10 9.10 -12.12 -18.98
CA ALA A 10 10.51 -12.18 -18.64
C ALA A 10 10.73 -12.71 -17.22
N HIS A 11 9.92 -12.25 -16.26
CA HIS A 11 9.93 -12.78 -14.89
C HIS A 11 9.56 -14.27 -14.87
N PHE A 12 8.53 -14.67 -15.61
CA PHE A 12 8.07 -16.06 -15.71
C PHE A 12 9.09 -16.95 -16.43
N TYR A 13 9.77 -16.46 -17.47
CA TYR A 13 10.86 -17.19 -18.13
C TYR A 13 11.97 -17.55 -17.14
N THR A 14 12.25 -16.69 -16.17
CA THR A 14 13.25 -16.94 -15.12
C THR A 14 12.75 -17.81 -13.96
N GLN A 15 11.44 -18.13 -13.90
CA GLN A 15 10.78 -18.72 -12.73
C GLN A 15 9.90 -19.96 -13.08
N ILE A 16 10.10 -20.58 -14.25
CA ILE A 16 9.23 -21.67 -14.77
C ILE A 16 9.04 -22.84 -13.78
N THR A 17 10.00 -23.08 -12.88
CA THR A 17 9.99 -24.18 -11.91
C THR A 17 9.58 -23.77 -10.49
N ALA A 18 9.30 -22.50 -10.23
CA ALA A 18 8.92 -22.06 -8.90
C ALA A 18 7.49 -22.53 -8.57
N VAL A 19 7.34 -23.27 -7.46
CA VAL A 19 6.02 -23.60 -6.92
C VAL A 19 5.37 -22.28 -6.49
N ILE A 20 4.34 -21.85 -7.21
CA ILE A 20 3.59 -20.69 -6.79
C ILE A 20 2.88 -21.05 -5.49
N PRO A 21 3.09 -20.31 -4.40
CA PRO A 21 2.25 -20.45 -3.22
C PRO A 21 0.84 -19.97 -3.59
N VAL A 22 0.03 -20.88 -4.10
CA VAL A 22 -1.42 -20.69 -4.14
C VAL A 22 -1.82 -20.55 -2.68
N LYS A 23 -2.19 -19.33 -2.27
CA LYS A 23 -2.60 -19.02 -0.88
C LYS A 23 -3.47 -20.17 -0.37
N SER A 24 -3.07 -20.80 0.74
CA SER A 24 -3.77 -21.93 1.38
C SER A 24 -5.29 -21.71 1.50
N GLY A 25 -5.70 -20.44 1.61
CA GLY A 25 -7.08 -19.95 1.53
C GLY A 25 -7.92 -20.48 0.36
N TYR A 26 -7.33 -20.71 -0.83
CA TYR A 26 -8.06 -21.24 -1.99
C TYR A 26 -8.64 -22.64 -1.74
N LYS A 27 -7.89 -23.50 -1.02
CA LYS A 27 -8.36 -24.84 -0.65
C LYS A 27 -9.38 -24.81 0.48
N THR A 28 -9.35 -23.79 1.34
CA THR A 28 -10.22 -23.72 2.52
C THR A 28 -11.58 -23.06 2.25
N THR A 29 -11.65 -22.07 1.35
CA THR A 29 -12.93 -21.46 0.92
C THR A 29 -13.47 -22.04 -0.39
N GLY A 30 -12.62 -22.74 -1.15
CA GLY A 30 -13.01 -23.61 -2.27
C GLY A 30 -13.43 -22.92 -3.57
N ARG A 31 -13.27 -21.59 -3.71
CA ARG A 31 -13.70 -20.84 -4.92
C ARG A 31 -12.76 -19.70 -5.27
N MET A 32 -12.50 -19.52 -6.56
CA MET A 32 -11.79 -18.34 -7.08
C MET A 32 -12.66 -17.08 -7.01
N PRO A 33 -12.07 -15.86 -6.92
CA PRO A 33 -12.81 -14.61 -6.75
C PRO A 33 -13.93 -14.38 -7.77
N ASP A 34 -13.73 -14.82 -9.01
CA ASP A 34 -14.65 -14.58 -10.13
C ASP A 34 -15.70 -15.69 -10.32
N PHE A 35 -15.70 -16.73 -9.47
CA PHE A 35 -16.67 -17.81 -9.55
C PHE A 35 -18.08 -17.28 -9.24
N GLY A 36 -19.03 -17.55 -10.13
CA GLY A 36 -20.41 -17.05 -10.12
C GLY A 36 -20.58 -15.66 -10.74
N TYR A 37 -19.49 -14.91 -10.96
CA TYR A 37 -19.54 -13.54 -11.47
C TYR A 37 -19.13 -13.41 -12.94
N ALA A 38 -18.26 -14.30 -13.41
CA ALA A 38 -17.68 -14.27 -14.74
C ALA A 38 -18.22 -15.40 -15.63
N THR A 39 -19.53 -15.51 -15.82
CA THR A 39 -20.10 -16.58 -16.66
C THR A 39 -19.92 -16.31 -18.15
N ILE A 40 -19.92 -17.37 -18.99
CA ILE A 40 -19.82 -17.21 -20.46
C ILE A 40 -20.85 -16.22 -20.99
N ASN A 41 -22.10 -16.31 -20.52
CA ASN A 41 -23.17 -15.40 -20.95
C ASN A 41 -22.81 -13.94 -20.67
N GLN A 42 -22.30 -13.63 -19.48
CA GLN A 42 -21.87 -12.27 -19.13
C GLN A 42 -20.65 -11.79 -19.92
N MET A 43 -19.78 -12.71 -20.38
CA MET A 43 -18.60 -12.37 -21.18
C MET A 43 -18.93 -12.13 -22.65
N VAL A 44 -20.05 -12.68 -23.13
CA VAL A 44 -20.54 -12.45 -24.49
C VAL A 44 -21.41 -11.19 -24.56
N GLU A 45 -22.09 -10.83 -23.46
CA GLU A 45 -22.86 -9.59 -23.34
C GLU A 45 -21.93 -8.36 -23.36
N LEU A 46 -22.36 -7.28 -24.02
CA LEU A 46 -21.63 -6.00 -24.07
C LEU A 46 -21.66 -5.20 -22.76
N HIS A 47 -22.47 -5.60 -21.80
CA HIS A 47 -22.47 -5.01 -20.47
C HIS A 47 -22.39 -6.11 -19.42
N HIS A 48 -21.76 -5.79 -18.29
CA HIS A 48 -21.77 -6.67 -17.14
C HIS A 48 -23.04 -6.43 -16.32
N LYS A 49 -23.60 -7.46 -15.67
CA LYS A 49 -24.76 -7.31 -14.75
C LYS A 49 -24.41 -6.60 -13.44
N GLY A 50 -23.13 -6.36 -13.19
CA GLY A 50 -22.61 -5.62 -12.04
C GLY A 50 -22.64 -4.10 -12.25
N ILE A 51 -23.71 -3.56 -12.81
CA ILE A 51 -23.88 -2.12 -12.95
C ILE A 51 -24.11 -1.55 -11.55
N ASN A 52 -23.30 -0.58 -11.14
CA ASN A 52 -23.43 0.09 -9.86
C ASN A 52 -24.55 1.14 -9.90
N ILE A 53 -25.77 0.71 -10.26
CA ILE A 53 -27.02 1.49 -10.16
C ILE A 53 -27.89 0.90 -9.07
N ASN A 54 -28.91 1.65 -8.62
CA ASN A 54 -29.76 1.17 -7.54
C ASN A 54 -30.45 -0.13 -7.98
N LYS A 55 -30.66 -1.06 -7.05
CA LYS A 55 -31.17 -2.40 -7.39
C LYS A 55 -32.46 -2.35 -8.25
N PRO A 56 -33.47 -1.52 -7.93
CA PRO A 56 -34.65 -1.38 -8.79
C PRO A 56 -34.35 -0.92 -10.23
N GLU A 57 -33.44 0.02 -10.44
CA GLU A 57 -33.01 0.48 -11.75
C GLU A 57 -32.17 -0.57 -12.47
N ALA A 58 -31.29 -1.28 -11.76
CA ALA A 58 -30.56 -2.42 -12.29
C ALA A 58 -31.52 -3.50 -12.80
N ASP A 59 -32.54 -3.81 -12.01
CA ASP A 59 -33.56 -4.80 -12.35
C ASP A 59 -34.36 -4.35 -13.59
N ARG A 60 -34.77 -3.06 -13.66
CA ARG A 60 -35.45 -2.51 -14.85
C ARG A 60 -34.57 -2.52 -16.09
N TYR A 61 -33.32 -2.08 -15.96
CA TYR A 61 -32.36 -2.03 -17.06
C TYR A 61 -32.04 -3.45 -17.58
N ASN A 62 -31.80 -4.41 -16.67
CA ASN A 62 -31.53 -5.80 -17.04
C ASN A 62 -32.77 -6.53 -17.57
N ALA A 63 -33.97 -6.05 -17.25
CA ALA A 63 -35.23 -6.58 -17.78
C ALA A 63 -35.62 -5.96 -19.14
N ASP A 64 -34.92 -4.91 -19.60
CA ASP A 64 -35.21 -4.28 -20.88
C ASP A 64 -34.84 -5.22 -22.04
N PRO A 65 -35.82 -5.68 -22.86
CA PRO A 65 -35.55 -6.61 -23.96
C PRO A 65 -34.66 -6.00 -25.04
N LEU A 66 -34.76 -4.68 -25.29
CA LEU A 66 -33.94 -4.01 -26.28
C LEU A 66 -32.47 -4.02 -25.85
N VAL A 67 -32.20 -3.66 -24.60
CA VAL A 67 -30.83 -3.71 -24.04
C VAL A 67 -30.28 -5.13 -24.09
N THR A 68 -31.09 -6.11 -23.68
CA THR A 68 -30.70 -7.53 -23.70
C THR A 68 -30.39 -8.02 -25.11
N ILE A 69 -31.22 -7.69 -26.11
CA ILE A 69 -30.98 -8.10 -27.50
C ILE A 69 -29.72 -7.41 -28.06
N LEU A 70 -29.59 -6.10 -27.82
CA LEU A 70 -28.47 -5.31 -28.30
C LEU A 70 -27.15 -5.72 -27.64
N SER A 71 -27.16 -6.24 -26.41
CA SER A 71 -25.95 -6.68 -25.72
C SER A 71 -25.27 -7.90 -26.39
N PHE A 72 -26.03 -8.73 -27.12
CA PHE A 72 -25.50 -9.86 -27.92
C PHE A 72 -25.19 -9.47 -29.37
N SER A 73 -25.43 -8.23 -29.78
CA SER A 73 -25.24 -7.82 -31.17
C SER A 73 -23.81 -8.02 -31.68
N PHE A 74 -22.79 -7.80 -30.83
CA PHE A 74 -21.39 -7.90 -31.26
C PHE A 74 -20.99 -9.33 -31.60
N ILE A 75 -21.37 -10.32 -30.79
CA ILE A 75 -21.08 -11.72 -31.11
C ILE A 75 -21.81 -12.16 -32.36
N PHE A 76 -23.06 -11.71 -32.53
CA PHE A 76 -23.83 -12.00 -33.74
C PHE A 76 -23.16 -11.42 -34.98
N LEU A 77 -22.72 -10.15 -34.93
CA LEU A 77 -22.00 -9.50 -36.01
C LEU A 77 -20.65 -10.15 -36.30
N ILE A 78 -19.92 -10.64 -35.29
CA ILE A 78 -18.69 -11.41 -35.48
C ILE A 78 -18.98 -12.72 -36.22
N ILE A 79 -20.07 -13.42 -35.88
CA ILE A 79 -20.50 -14.62 -36.61
C ILE A 79 -20.89 -14.28 -38.06
N VAL A 80 -21.63 -13.18 -38.26
CA VAL A 80 -21.95 -12.68 -39.61
C VAL A 80 -20.68 -12.40 -40.41
N ASN A 81 -19.66 -11.77 -39.80
CA ASN A 81 -18.38 -11.54 -40.45
C ASN A 81 -17.74 -12.84 -40.94
N LEU A 82 -17.81 -13.91 -40.14
CA LEU A 82 -17.29 -15.22 -40.50
C LEU A 82 -18.12 -15.92 -41.58
N ILE A 83 -19.41 -15.65 -41.70
CA ILE A 83 -20.25 -16.25 -42.74
C ILE A 83 -20.11 -15.49 -44.07
N MET A 84 -19.92 -14.17 -44.01
CA MET A 84 -19.74 -13.34 -45.20
C MET A 84 -18.50 -13.77 -46.00
N LYS A 85 -18.72 -14.05 -47.29
CA LYS A 85 -17.68 -14.46 -48.23
C LYS A 85 -16.61 -13.38 -48.33
N GLU A 86 -15.36 -13.77 -48.12
CA GLU A 86 -14.18 -12.93 -48.31
C GLU A 86 -13.38 -13.47 -49.48
N GLU A 87 -13.16 -12.66 -50.51
CA GLU A 87 -12.41 -13.07 -51.71
C GLU A 87 -10.91 -13.12 -51.42
N ASN A 88 -10.43 -12.25 -50.52
CA ASN A 88 -9.04 -12.22 -50.12
C ASN A 88 -8.73 -13.31 -49.08
N LYS A 89 -8.09 -14.39 -49.54
CA LYS A 89 -7.68 -15.54 -48.69
C LYS A 89 -6.88 -15.14 -47.46
N LEU A 90 -6.07 -14.07 -47.54
CA LEU A 90 -5.28 -13.59 -46.41
C LEU A 90 -6.17 -12.95 -45.33
N PHE A 91 -7.13 -12.11 -45.72
CA PHE A 91 -8.11 -11.54 -44.79
C PHE A 91 -8.93 -12.63 -44.12
N ARG A 92 -9.39 -13.62 -44.90
CA ARG A 92 -10.11 -14.78 -44.35
C ARG A 92 -9.32 -15.53 -43.28
N LYS A 93 -8.00 -15.67 -43.47
CA LYS A 93 -7.11 -16.29 -42.47
C LYS A 93 -7.07 -15.46 -41.19
N TYR A 94 -6.97 -14.13 -41.28
CA TYR A 94 -6.97 -13.26 -40.10
C TYR A 94 -8.28 -13.32 -39.33
N GLU A 95 -9.43 -13.37 -40.01
CA GLU A 95 -10.74 -13.54 -39.36
C GLU A 95 -10.83 -14.82 -38.55
N LEU A 96 -10.37 -15.94 -39.12
CA LEU A 96 -10.35 -17.23 -38.43
C LEU A 96 -9.42 -17.19 -37.21
N ILE A 97 -8.24 -16.58 -37.34
CA ILE A 97 -7.31 -16.41 -36.21
C ILE A 97 -7.96 -15.57 -35.11
N LEU A 98 -8.57 -14.43 -35.46
CA LEU A 98 -9.25 -13.56 -34.49
C LEU A 98 -10.40 -14.27 -33.80
N PHE A 99 -11.18 -15.07 -34.53
CA PHE A 99 -12.26 -15.87 -33.94
C PHE A 99 -11.74 -16.94 -32.99
N ILE A 100 -10.66 -17.64 -33.35
CA ILE A 100 -10.00 -18.59 -32.45
C ILE A 100 -9.51 -17.88 -31.19
N LEU A 101 -8.88 -16.71 -31.33
CA LEU A 101 -8.44 -15.90 -30.18
C LEU A 101 -9.61 -15.47 -29.31
N ILE A 102 -10.73 -15.06 -29.92
CA ILE A 102 -11.97 -14.76 -29.21
C ILE A 102 -12.43 -15.96 -28.37
N ILE A 103 -12.48 -17.17 -28.94
CA ILE A 103 -12.91 -18.36 -28.20
C ILE A 103 -11.95 -18.68 -27.04
N ILE A 104 -10.63 -18.60 -27.29
CA ILE A 104 -9.61 -18.84 -26.27
C ILE A 104 -9.76 -17.84 -25.12
N PHE A 105 -9.88 -16.55 -25.43
CA PHE A 105 -10.01 -15.51 -24.42
C PHE A 105 -11.38 -15.48 -23.76
N LEU A 106 -12.44 -15.95 -24.44
CA LEU A 106 -13.75 -16.16 -23.83
C LEU A 106 -13.69 -17.26 -22.76
N PHE A 107 -12.96 -18.35 -23.02
CA PHE A 107 -12.69 -19.37 -22.01
C PHE A 107 -11.96 -18.78 -20.78
N PHE A 108 -10.90 -18.02 -20.99
CA PHE A 108 -10.17 -17.38 -19.88
C PHE A 108 -10.97 -16.28 -19.18
N ALA A 109 -11.80 -15.54 -19.92
CA ALA A 109 -12.68 -14.51 -19.36
C ALA A 109 -13.81 -15.13 -18.52
N ALA A 110 -14.25 -16.34 -18.88
CA ALA A 110 -15.19 -17.11 -18.06
C ALA A 110 -14.53 -17.66 -16.78
N GLY A 111 -13.21 -17.86 -16.80
CA GLY A 111 -12.42 -18.23 -15.63
C GLY A 111 -12.85 -19.56 -15.00
N PRO A 112 -13.07 -19.61 -13.67
CA PRO A 112 -13.40 -20.85 -12.94
C PRO A 112 -14.86 -21.31 -13.15
N ASN A 113 -15.64 -20.63 -13.99
CA ASN A 113 -17.07 -20.91 -14.15
C ASN A 113 -17.33 -22.12 -15.07
N PRO A 114 -18.43 -22.87 -14.86
CA PRO A 114 -18.84 -23.95 -15.76
C PRO A 114 -19.00 -23.48 -17.23
N PRO A 115 -18.86 -24.40 -18.22
CA PRO A 115 -18.62 -25.83 -18.06
C PRO A 115 -17.13 -26.22 -17.92
N PHE A 116 -16.19 -25.33 -18.27
CA PHE A 116 -14.77 -25.64 -18.36
C PHE A 116 -13.90 -25.07 -17.22
N GLY A 117 -14.52 -24.52 -16.17
CA GLY A 117 -13.82 -23.93 -15.04
C GLY A 117 -12.75 -24.80 -14.39
N PHE A 118 -12.95 -26.12 -14.36
CA PHE A 118 -11.97 -27.07 -13.84
C PHE A 118 -10.64 -27.06 -14.63
N ILE A 119 -10.69 -26.83 -15.95
CA ILE A 119 -9.49 -26.71 -16.79
C ILE A 119 -8.75 -25.42 -16.44
N TYR A 120 -9.50 -24.31 -16.30
CA TYR A 120 -8.94 -23.02 -15.91
C TYR A 120 -8.26 -23.10 -14.53
N GLU A 121 -8.94 -23.69 -13.54
CA GLU A 121 -8.39 -23.87 -12.20
C GLU A 121 -7.13 -24.73 -12.24
N TYR A 122 -7.15 -25.84 -12.99
CA TYR A 122 -5.96 -26.66 -13.20
C TYR A 122 -4.81 -25.85 -13.81
N MET A 123 -5.08 -25.02 -14.82
CA MET A 123 -4.07 -24.19 -15.48
C MET A 123 -3.43 -23.17 -14.51
N VAL A 124 -4.25 -22.39 -13.80
CA VAL A 124 -3.78 -21.36 -12.86
C VAL A 124 -3.05 -21.96 -11.66
N THR A 125 -3.44 -23.16 -11.22
CA THR A 125 -2.82 -23.81 -10.05
C THR A 125 -1.55 -24.60 -10.38
N ASN A 126 -1.41 -25.11 -11.61
CA ASN A 126 -0.28 -25.97 -11.99
C ASN A 126 0.77 -25.27 -12.86
N PHE A 127 0.44 -24.17 -13.54
CA PHE A 127 1.39 -23.47 -14.41
C PHE A 127 1.56 -22.01 -14.03
N VAL A 128 2.80 -21.64 -13.76
CA VAL A 128 3.22 -20.32 -13.30
C VAL A 128 2.79 -19.22 -14.27
N VAL A 129 2.86 -19.49 -15.57
CA VAL A 129 2.47 -18.55 -16.62
C VAL A 129 1.01 -18.12 -16.52
N PHE A 130 0.11 -18.90 -15.92
CA PHE A 130 -1.30 -18.51 -15.76
C PHE A 130 -1.59 -17.80 -14.44
N ALA A 131 -0.59 -17.51 -13.62
CA ALA A 131 -0.78 -16.80 -12.35
C ALA A 131 -1.32 -15.38 -12.53
N PHE A 132 -1.03 -14.72 -13.65
CA PHE A 132 -1.60 -13.41 -13.96
C PHE A 132 -3.09 -13.50 -14.33
N LEU A 133 -3.58 -14.69 -14.70
CA LEU A 133 -5.00 -15.00 -14.86
C LEU A 133 -5.63 -15.43 -13.52
N ARG A 134 -5.14 -14.92 -12.40
CA ARG A 134 -5.81 -15.14 -11.11
C ARG A 134 -7.17 -14.41 -11.04
N THR A 135 -7.32 -13.36 -11.85
CA THR A 135 -8.57 -12.63 -12.09
C THR A 135 -8.89 -12.62 -13.58
N THR A 136 -10.16 -12.71 -13.96
CA THR A 136 -10.59 -12.74 -15.37
C THR A 136 -10.45 -11.40 -16.09
N ALA A 137 -10.29 -10.29 -15.36
CA ALA A 137 -10.23 -8.93 -15.90
C ALA A 137 -9.24 -8.75 -17.06
N GLY A 138 -8.04 -9.35 -16.96
CA GLY A 138 -7.05 -9.29 -18.03
C GLY A 138 -7.52 -10.00 -19.31
N ALA A 139 -8.18 -11.15 -19.19
CA ALA A 139 -8.73 -11.88 -20.32
C ALA A 139 -9.90 -11.14 -20.99
N VAL A 140 -10.78 -10.53 -20.18
CA VAL A 140 -11.88 -9.67 -20.67
C VAL A 140 -11.35 -8.52 -21.52
N PHE A 141 -10.28 -7.86 -21.05
CA PHE A 141 -9.65 -6.77 -21.79
C PHE A 141 -9.17 -7.23 -23.18
N TYR A 142 -8.42 -8.34 -23.27
CA TYR A 142 -7.97 -8.85 -24.57
C TYR A 142 -9.11 -9.30 -25.48
N MET A 143 -10.14 -9.95 -24.92
CA MET A 143 -11.33 -10.33 -25.67
C MET A 143 -12.00 -9.11 -26.32
N SER A 144 -12.11 -7.99 -25.60
CA SER A 144 -12.67 -6.74 -26.13
C SER A 144 -11.87 -6.16 -27.30
N ILE A 145 -10.53 -6.28 -27.28
CA ILE A 145 -9.66 -5.89 -28.39
C ILE A 145 -9.97 -6.74 -29.63
N PHE A 146 -10.06 -8.07 -29.46
CA PHE A 146 -10.34 -8.95 -30.60
C PHE A 146 -11.76 -8.75 -31.15
N TYR A 147 -12.74 -8.43 -30.31
CA TYR A 147 -14.07 -8.01 -30.76
C TYR A 147 -13.98 -6.76 -31.63
N ALA A 148 -13.30 -5.71 -31.14
CA ALA A 148 -13.15 -4.46 -31.87
C ALA A 148 -12.47 -4.67 -33.23
N VAL A 149 -11.38 -5.45 -33.29
CA VAL A 149 -10.68 -5.72 -34.55
C VAL A 149 -11.56 -6.52 -35.51
N SER A 150 -12.25 -7.56 -35.02
CA SER A 150 -13.15 -8.38 -35.86
C SER A 150 -14.30 -7.57 -36.44
N LEU A 151 -14.91 -6.66 -35.65
CA LEU A 151 -15.94 -5.75 -36.13
C LEU A 151 -15.40 -4.70 -37.10
N GLY A 152 -14.14 -4.27 -36.93
CA GLY A 152 -13.45 -3.42 -37.90
C GLY A 152 -13.27 -4.10 -39.26
N LEU A 153 -12.92 -5.38 -39.27
CA LEU A 153 -12.84 -6.17 -40.52
C LEU A 153 -14.21 -6.32 -41.18
N LEU A 154 -15.27 -6.56 -40.39
CA LEU A 154 -16.63 -6.57 -40.92
C LEU A 154 -16.99 -5.23 -41.56
N ALA A 155 -16.68 -4.11 -40.90
CA ALA A 155 -16.96 -2.78 -41.42
C ALA A 155 -16.28 -2.54 -42.78
N GLN A 156 -15.07 -3.09 -43.00
CA GLN A 156 -14.38 -3.01 -44.29
C GLN A 156 -15.09 -3.81 -45.40
N LYS A 157 -15.65 -4.98 -45.09
CA LYS A 157 -16.41 -5.78 -46.08
C LYS A 157 -17.66 -5.09 -46.60
N ILE A 158 -18.26 -4.21 -45.79
CA ILE A 158 -19.45 -3.44 -46.15
C ILE A 158 -19.10 -1.99 -46.49
N ASP A 159 -18.02 -1.80 -47.28
CA ASP A 159 -17.41 -0.50 -47.60
C ASP A 159 -18.44 0.61 -47.92
N LYS A 160 -19.42 0.32 -48.79
CA LYS A 160 -20.51 1.25 -49.15
C LYS A 160 -21.25 1.84 -47.94
N TYR A 161 -21.39 1.08 -46.86
CA TYR A 161 -22.12 1.45 -45.65
C TYR A 161 -21.22 1.56 -44.42
N GLN A 162 -19.90 1.56 -44.59
CA GLN A 162 -18.93 1.52 -43.49
C GLN A 162 -19.20 2.60 -42.43
N LYS A 163 -19.40 3.87 -42.86
CA LYS A 163 -19.67 4.99 -41.95
C LYS A 163 -20.97 4.78 -41.16
N SER A 164 -22.05 4.41 -41.85
CA SER A 164 -23.35 4.15 -41.22
C SER A 164 -23.27 2.97 -40.25
N PHE A 165 -22.50 1.94 -40.57
CA PHE A 165 -22.27 0.80 -39.70
C PHE A 165 -21.49 1.20 -38.43
N ILE A 166 -20.44 2.01 -38.55
CA ILE A 166 -19.71 2.53 -37.38
C ILE A 166 -20.63 3.36 -36.49
N ILE A 167 -21.45 4.25 -37.07
CA ILE A 167 -22.44 5.05 -36.33
C ILE A 167 -23.44 4.13 -35.62
N LEU A 168 -23.91 3.07 -36.30
CA LEU A 168 -24.79 2.06 -35.70
C LEU A 168 -24.12 1.37 -34.51
N LEU A 169 -22.86 0.92 -34.66
CA LEU A 169 -22.12 0.29 -33.56
C LEU A 169 -21.96 1.25 -32.36
N MET A 170 -21.62 2.51 -32.61
CA MET A 170 -21.55 3.52 -31.55
C MET A 170 -22.90 3.75 -30.87
N GLY A 171 -23.98 3.79 -31.66
CA GLY A 171 -25.35 3.91 -31.14
C GLY A 171 -25.75 2.71 -30.28
N ILE A 172 -25.44 1.49 -30.71
CA ILE A 172 -25.65 0.27 -29.93
C ILE A 172 -24.84 0.31 -28.64
N THR A 173 -23.53 0.61 -28.71
CA THR A 173 -22.69 0.74 -27.52
C THR A 173 -23.23 1.80 -26.58
N GLY A 174 -23.76 2.91 -27.10
CA GLY A 174 -24.33 3.99 -26.31
C GLY A 174 -25.65 3.63 -25.64
N ILE A 175 -26.56 2.93 -26.33
CA ILE A 175 -27.82 2.45 -25.75
C ILE A 175 -27.53 1.42 -24.66
N VAL A 176 -26.67 0.44 -24.98
CA VAL A 176 -26.28 -0.61 -24.04
C VAL A 176 -25.52 -0.02 -22.84
N ASN A 177 -24.64 0.96 -23.04
CA ASN A 177 -23.89 1.57 -21.93
C ASN A 177 -24.50 2.89 -21.45
N TYR A 178 -25.81 3.08 -21.64
CA TYR A 178 -26.48 4.32 -21.26
C TYR A 178 -26.24 4.72 -19.78
N PRO A 179 -26.23 3.80 -18.80
CA PRO A 179 -25.90 4.14 -17.41
C PRO A 179 -24.50 4.74 -17.21
N TYR A 180 -23.53 4.42 -18.08
CA TYR A 180 -22.21 5.05 -18.04
C TYR A 180 -22.24 6.43 -18.70
N ILE A 181 -22.95 6.57 -19.81
CA ILE A 181 -23.01 7.82 -20.59
C ILE A 181 -23.74 8.92 -19.82
N ASN A 182 -24.81 8.59 -19.12
CA ASN A 182 -25.59 9.55 -18.36
C ASN A 182 -25.10 9.75 -16.91
N GLY A 183 -24.07 9.00 -16.49
CA GLY A 183 -23.47 9.10 -15.16
C GLY A 183 -24.13 8.26 -14.07
N GLU A 184 -25.27 7.59 -14.31
CA GLU A 184 -25.98 6.80 -13.29
C GLU A 184 -25.09 5.73 -12.65
N TYR A 185 -24.19 5.10 -13.43
CA TYR A 185 -23.22 4.13 -12.92
C TYR A 185 -22.30 4.69 -11.83
N PHE A 186 -22.02 6.00 -11.89
CA PHE A 186 -21.14 6.67 -10.94
C PHE A 186 -21.89 7.22 -9.73
N LYS A 187 -23.22 7.12 -9.66
CA LYS A 187 -23.98 7.59 -8.51
C LYS A 187 -23.77 6.71 -7.29
N ASN A 188 -23.84 7.31 -6.11
CA ASN A 188 -23.76 6.55 -4.87
C ASN A 188 -25.10 5.89 -4.53
N VAL A 189 -25.34 4.74 -5.13
CA VAL A 189 -26.53 3.93 -4.88
C VAL A 189 -26.36 2.97 -3.72
N ASN A 190 -25.20 2.98 -3.06
CA ASN A 190 -24.90 2.09 -1.96
C ASN A 190 -25.71 2.50 -0.72
N TYR A 191 -26.66 1.65 -0.31
CA TYR A 191 -27.51 1.88 0.88
C TYR A 191 -26.72 1.98 2.19
N VAL A 192 -25.46 1.55 2.18
CA VAL A 192 -24.57 1.57 3.34
C VAL A 192 -23.91 2.95 3.51
N ASN A 193 -23.74 3.73 2.43
CA ASN A 193 -23.16 5.07 2.52
C ASN A 193 -24.24 6.11 2.84
N GLN A 194 -24.39 6.42 4.12
CA GLN A 194 -25.33 7.44 4.60
C GLN A 194 -24.84 8.89 4.40
N TYR A 195 -23.61 9.10 3.92
CA TYR A 195 -22.97 10.41 3.89
C TYR A 195 -23.12 11.13 2.54
N THR A 196 -23.58 10.44 1.51
CA THR A 196 -23.70 10.97 0.14
C THR A 196 -25.17 11.03 -0.24
N ASP A 197 -25.61 12.09 -0.91
CA ASP A 197 -26.93 12.07 -1.56
C ASP A 197 -26.90 10.99 -2.64
N ARG A 198 -27.99 10.23 -2.80
CA ARG A 198 -28.08 9.19 -3.83
C ARG A 198 -27.99 9.76 -5.25
N GLN A 199 -28.19 11.07 -5.42
CA GLN A 199 -28.00 11.76 -6.69
C GLN A 199 -26.56 12.26 -6.92
N GLU A 200 -25.71 12.25 -5.89
CA GLU A 200 -24.31 12.63 -6.03
C GLU A 200 -23.48 11.49 -6.64
N HIS A 201 -22.49 11.87 -7.44
CA HIS A 201 -21.53 10.95 -8.04
C HIS A 201 -20.34 10.69 -7.12
N GLY A 202 -19.85 9.46 -7.11
CA GLY A 202 -18.71 9.02 -6.30
C GLY A 202 -19.07 8.74 -4.84
N PHE A 203 -18.04 8.52 -4.02
CA PHE A 203 -18.21 8.31 -2.59
C PHE A 203 -17.83 9.57 -1.83
N LYS A 204 -18.68 10.04 -0.92
CA LYS A 204 -18.30 11.05 0.05
C LYS A 204 -17.60 10.39 1.24
N ILE A 205 -16.37 10.79 1.49
CA ILE A 205 -15.63 10.39 2.69
C ILE A 205 -16.24 11.14 3.89
N PRO A 206 -16.52 10.47 5.02
CA PRO A 206 -17.08 11.14 6.21
C PRO A 206 -16.16 12.25 6.73
N GLN A 207 -16.75 13.36 7.19
CA GLN A 207 -16.01 14.55 7.66
C GLN A 207 -15.00 14.21 8.76
N ALA A 208 -15.33 13.25 9.64
CA ALA A 208 -14.44 12.77 10.71
C ALA A 208 -13.06 12.30 10.23
N TYR A 209 -12.90 11.86 8.97
CA TYR A 209 -11.59 11.50 8.40
C TYR A 209 -10.74 12.71 8.04
N PHE A 210 -11.36 13.84 7.70
CA PHE A 210 -10.66 15.09 7.43
C PHE A 210 -10.34 15.83 8.72
N ASP A 211 -11.24 15.73 9.72
CA ASP A 211 -11.08 16.40 11.01
C ASP A 211 -9.85 15.93 11.80
N ILE A 212 -9.33 14.73 11.51
CA ILE A 212 -8.11 14.19 12.12
C ILE A 212 -6.81 14.70 11.48
N ALA A 213 -6.86 15.34 10.31
CA ALA A 213 -5.66 15.80 9.62
C ALA A 213 -4.89 16.83 10.47
N GLY A 214 -5.58 17.80 11.07
CA GLY A 214 -4.97 18.79 11.97
C GLY A 214 -4.27 18.14 13.17
N PRO A 215 -4.97 17.35 14.01
CA PRO A 215 -4.35 16.64 15.12
C PRO A 215 -3.13 15.81 14.73
N ILE A 216 -3.16 15.17 13.56
CA ILE A 216 -2.03 14.39 13.03
C ILE A 216 -0.86 15.30 12.62
N ASP A 217 -1.12 16.35 11.84
CA ASP A 217 -0.09 17.26 11.34
C ASP A 217 0.58 18.07 12.48
N ASP A 218 -0.14 18.27 13.59
CA ASP A 218 0.38 18.89 14.81
C ASP A 218 1.35 17.98 15.58
N GLN A 219 1.21 16.65 15.43
CA GLN A 219 2.16 15.67 15.96
C GLN A 219 3.43 15.65 15.08
N LYS A 220 4.25 16.70 15.16
CA LYS A 220 5.56 16.79 14.46
C LYS A 220 6.62 15.84 15.04
N LEU A 221 6.28 14.60 15.32
CA LEU A 221 7.19 13.58 15.84
C LEU A 221 7.72 12.71 14.69
N ASP A 222 8.96 12.25 14.81
CA ASP A 222 9.56 11.27 13.90
C ASP A 222 9.12 9.83 14.27
N ALA A 223 7.80 9.64 14.35
CA ALA A 223 7.15 8.41 14.74
C ALA A 223 6.11 7.97 13.70
N ARG A 224 5.87 6.66 13.63
CA ARG A 224 4.96 6.06 12.66
C ARG A 224 3.55 5.89 13.22
N TYR A 225 2.56 5.96 12.31
CA TYR A 225 1.16 5.65 12.59
C TYR A 225 0.84 4.23 12.19
N LEU A 226 0.50 3.38 13.16
CA LEU A 226 0.03 2.04 12.91
C LEU A 226 -1.47 2.03 12.61
N HIS A 227 -1.84 1.28 11.58
CA HIS A 227 -3.22 0.96 11.25
C HIS A 227 -3.54 -0.49 11.62
N PRO A 228 -4.04 -0.78 12.84
CA PRO A 228 -4.21 -2.16 13.31
C PRO A 228 -5.34 -2.89 12.57
N ARG A 229 -6.28 -2.15 11.98
CA ARG A 229 -7.48 -2.66 11.29
C ARG A 229 -7.57 -2.30 9.82
N SER A 230 -6.51 -1.82 9.19
CA SER A 230 -6.56 -1.50 7.77
C SER A 230 -5.32 -2.01 7.08
N ASN A 231 -5.51 -2.73 5.98
CA ASN A 231 -4.45 -2.95 5.03
C ASN A 231 -4.25 -1.66 4.25
N LEU A 232 -3.08 -1.03 4.38
CA LEU A 232 -2.80 0.22 3.68
C LEU A 232 -2.89 0.11 2.15
N ASN A 233 -2.84 -1.09 1.58
CA ASN A 233 -3.04 -1.26 0.13
C ASN A 233 -4.50 -1.14 -0.28
N TYR A 234 -5.42 -1.59 0.57
CA TYR A 234 -6.84 -1.68 0.23
C TYR A 234 -7.67 -1.76 1.51
N MET A 235 -8.72 -0.95 1.62
CA MET A 235 -9.59 -0.91 2.78
C MET A 235 -11.06 -1.04 2.37
N GLY A 236 -11.81 -1.79 3.18
CA GLY A 236 -13.27 -1.79 3.17
C GLY A 236 -13.81 -1.09 4.42
N THR A 237 -14.91 -0.37 4.30
CA THR A 237 -15.53 0.33 5.43
C THR A 237 -17.02 0.00 5.56
N ARG A 238 -17.54 0.16 6.77
CA ARG A 238 -18.95 0.01 7.14
C ARG A 238 -19.83 1.12 6.59
N TRP A 239 -19.24 2.16 6.00
CA TRP A 239 -19.95 3.19 5.26
C TRP A 239 -19.88 2.97 3.74
N GLY A 240 -19.45 1.78 3.31
CA GLY A 240 -19.61 1.30 1.95
C GLY A 240 -18.46 1.62 1.00
N TYR A 241 -17.36 2.19 1.49
CA TYR A 241 -16.14 2.34 0.68
C TYR A 241 -15.37 1.04 0.61
N PHE A 242 -14.93 0.68 -0.58
CA PHE A 242 -14.04 -0.43 -0.85
C PHE A 242 -13.07 0.00 -1.94
N GLY A 243 -11.80 0.22 -1.58
CA GLY A 243 -10.84 0.86 -2.47
C GLY A 243 -9.42 0.89 -1.90
N PRO A 244 -8.47 1.55 -2.60
CA PRO A 244 -7.17 1.90 -2.03
C PRO A 244 -7.30 2.60 -0.68
N SER A 245 -6.31 2.49 0.20
CA SER A 245 -6.41 3.19 1.49
C SER A 245 -6.51 4.71 1.30
N ILE A 246 -7.53 5.32 1.90
CA ILE A 246 -7.73 6.78 1.82
C ILE A 246 -6.72 7.56 2.66
N TYR A 247 -6.06 6.91 3.62
CA TYR A 247 -5.13 7.56 4.56
C TYR A 247 -3.95 8.24 3.87
N PHE A 248 -3.42 7.63 2.81
CA PHE A 248 -2.31 8.21 2.02
C PHE A 248 -2.70 9.46 1.25
N PHE A 249 -4.00 9.67 1.00
CA PHE A 249 -4.49 10.86 0.31
C PHE A 249 -4.85 11.97 1.28
N LEU A 250 -5.16 11.62 2.53
CA LEU A 250 -5.67 12.56 3.52
C LEU A 250 -4.55 13.23 4.33
N TYR A 251 -3.42 12.56 4.55
CA TYR A 251 -2.34 13.10 5.38
C TYR A 251 -0.97 12.51 5.04
N ASP A 252 0.07 13.33 5.12
CA ASP A 252 1.45 13.03 4.72
C ASP A 252 2.28 12.47 5.89
N ASN A 253 1.92 11.26 6.35
CA ASN A 253 2.56 10.63 7.50
C ASN A 253 3.10 9.24 7.21
N HIS A 254 4.06 8.80 8.04
CA HIS A 254 4.65 7.46 7.99
C HIS A 254 3.67 6.41 8.49
N ASN A 255 2.72 6.07 7.61
CA ASN A 255 1.72 5.04 7.87
C ASN A 255 2.34 3.64 7.74
N VAL A 256 2.12 2.80 8.75
CA VAL A 256 2.51 1.39 8.77
C VAL A 256 1.27 0.52 8.88
N SER A 257 1.16 -0.42 7.96
CA SER A 257 0.09 -1.42 7.95
C SER A 257 0.42 -2.54 8.93
N TYR A 258 -0.59 -3.10 9.59
CA TYR A 258 -0.38 -4.17 10.56
C TYR A 258 0.28 -5.43 9.98
N ASP A 259 0.15 -5.69 8.67
CA ASP A 259 0.77 -6.83 7.99
C ASP A 259 2.30 -6.71 7.88
N LYS A 260 2.84 -5.50 8.13
CA LYS A 260 4.28 -5.25 8.20
C LYS A 260 4.84 -5.42 9.61
N ILE A 261 3.99 -5.56 10.62
CA ILE A 261 4.39 -5.72 12.01
C ILE A 261 4.20 -7.17 12.45
N TYR A 262 5.30 -7.91 12.34
CA TYR A 262 5.34 -9.32 12.72
C TYR A 262 5.47 -9.50 14.25
N THR A 263 6.13 -8.56 14.93
CA THR A 263 6.49 -8.62 16.36
C THR A 263 5.77 -7.54 17.18
N ASN A 264 6.27 -7.26 18.38
CA ASN A 264 5.79 -6.18 19.24
C ASN A 264 5.89 -4.80 18.53
N LEU A 265 4.86 -3.95 18.68
CA LEU A 265 4.80 -2.59 18.11
C LEU A 265 6.03 -1.76 18.48
N THR A 266 6.51 -1.99 19.69
CA THR A 266 7.61 -1.25 20.27
C THR A 266 8.86 -1.29 19.42
N ASN A 267 9.06 -2.32 18.58
CA ASN A 267 10.25 -2.47 17.73
C ASN A 267 10.15 -1.75 16.37
N HIS A 268 9.06 -1.04 16.06
CA HIS A 268 8.80 -0.52 14.71
C HIS A 268 8.69 1.00 14.63
N ASN A 269 9.26 1.73 15.60
CA ASN A 269 9.15 3.19 15.72
C ASN A 269 7.68 3.66 15.61
N VAL A 270 6.75 2.90 16.19
CA VAL A 270 5.32 3.22 16.21
C VAL A 270 5.03 4.07 17.44
N GLY A 271 4.77 5.35 17.23
CA GLY A 271 4.37 6.28 18.31
C GLY A 271 2.86 6.44 18.42
N TYR A 272 2.12 6.08 17.36
CA TYR A 272 0.68 6.29 17.29
C TYR A 272 -0.04 5.08 16.72
N VAL A 273 -1.22 4.79 17.26
CA VAL A 273 -2.12 3.75 16.76
C VAL A 273 -3.41 4.41 16.31
N LEU A 274 -3.68 4.36 15.00
CA LEU A 274 -4.89 4.90 14.37
C LEU A 274 -5.87 3.77 14.09
N THR A 275 -6.90 3.67 14.91
CA THR A 275 -7.96 2.67 14.76
C THR A 275 -9.15 3.25 14.03
N ASP A 276 -9.43 2.75 12.82
CA ASP A 276 -10.69 2.98 12.13
C ASP A 276 -11.71 1.90 12.48
N ASN A 277 -12.68 2.26 13.32
CA ASN A 277 -13.77 1.38 13.75
C ASN A 277 -14.82 1.16 12.66
N SER A 278 -14.79 1.93 11.57
CA SER A 278 -15.60 1.66 10.40
C SER A 278 -14.94 0.63 9.49
N SER A 279 -13.64 0.33 9.61
CA SER A 279 -13.02 -0.72 8.80
C SER A 279 -13.74 -2.07 8.97
N VAL A 280 -13.98 -2.77 7.85
CA VAL A 280 -14.54 -4.13 7.86
C VAL A 280 -13.47 -5.19 8.08
N ASP A 281 -12.19 -4.82 7.97
CA ASP A 281 -11.08 -5.72 8.25
C ASP A 281 -10.98 -5.95 9.76
N VAL A 282 -10.88 -7.23 10.14
CA VAL A 282 -10.78 -7.64 11.56
C VAL A 282 -9.46 -7.18 12.18
N GLY A 283 -8.44 -6.89 11.35
CA GLY A 283 -7.14 -6.39 11.77
C GLY A 283 -6.34 -7.38 12.62
N LYS A 284 -5.24 -6.90 13.19
CA LYS A 284 -4.47 -7.57 14.25
C LYS A 284 -4.59 -6.74 15.53
N ARG A 285 -4.81 -7.42 16.65
CA ARG A 285 -4.77 -6.78 17.97
C ARG A 285 -3.33 -6.76 18.46
N PHE A 286 -2.89 -5.60 18.89
CA PHE A 286 -1.60 -5.43 19.52
C PHE A 286 -1.80 -5.04 20.98
N LYS A 287 -0.94 -5.56 21.86
CA LYS A 287 -0.91 -5.12 23.25
C LYS A 287 0.12 -4.00 23.33
N TYR A 288 -0.29 -2.85 23.85
CA TYR A 288 0.56 -1.72 24.14
C TYR A 288 -0.04 -0.91 25.29
N LYS A 289 0.78 -0.10 25.93
CA LYS A 289 0.37 0.91 26.89
C LYS A 289 -0.01 2.17 26.13
N VAL A 290 -1.23 2.62 26.37
CA VAL A 290 -1.73 3.90 25.85
C VAL A 290 -1.26 4.99 26.81
N ALA A 291 -0.48 5.96 26.33
CA ALA A 291 -0.17 7.16 27.11
C ALA A 291 -1.44 8.01 27.26
N ARG A 292 -2.09 8.29 26.12
CA ARG A 292 -3.34 9.05 26.04
C ARG A 292 -4.01 8.89 24.67
N THR A 293 -5.27 9.26 24.61
CA THR A 293 -6.05 9.34 23.36
C THR A 293 -6.01 10.76 22.82
N ILE A 294 -5.56 10.94 21.57
CA ILE A 294 -5.45 12.23 20.88
C ILE A 294 -6.77 12.57 20.19
N VAL A 295 -7.36 11.57 19.55
CA VAL A 295 -8.65 11.68 18.88
C VAL A 295 -9.53 10.53 19.36
N ASP A 296 -10.72 10.85 19.84
CA ASP A 296 -11.75 9.88 20.21
C ASP A 296 -13.07 10.19 19.48
N ASN A 297 -12.99 10.30 18.15
CA ASN A 297 -14.11 10.69 17.30
C ASN A 297 -14.54 9.51 16.43
N SER A 298 -15.55 8.74 16.87
CA SER A 298 -16.09 7.63 16.07
C SER A 298 -16.37 8.07 14.62
N PRO A 299 -15.82 7.37 13.60
CA PRO A 299 -15.22 6.05 13.69
C PRO A 299 -13.72 6.00 13.97
N ILE A 300 -13.00 7.12 14.00
CA ILE A 300 -11.54 7.18 14.11
C ILE A 300 -11.09 7.44 15.54
N VAL A 301 -10.20 6.58 16.03
CA VAL A 301 -9.53 6.74 17.31
C VAL A 301 -8.03 6.79 17.07
N ILE A 302 -7.35 7.80 17.62
CA ILE A 302 -5.90 7.92 17.57
C ILE A 302 -5.38 7.88 19.00
N GLU A 303 -4.60 6.85 19.29
CA GLU A 303 -3.96 6.66 20.58
C GLU A 303 -2.45 6.87 20.46
N LYS A 304 -1.87 7.52 21.45
CA LYS A 304 -0.43 7.67 21.58
C LYS A 304 0.13 6.49 22.38
N VAL A 305 1.19 5.87 21.85
CA VAL A 305 1.91 4.79 22.53
C VAL A 305 2.76 5.39 23.66
N ASP A 306 2.78 4.71 24.81
CA ASP A 306 3.60 5.11 25.95
C ASP A 306 5.09 5.14 25.60
N ARG A 307 5.82 6.14 26.13
CA ARG A 307 7.25 6.33 25.83
C ARG A 307 8.10 5.14 26.28
N SER A 308 7.68 4.40 27.31
CA SER A 308 8.34 3.16 27.74
C SER A 308 8.20 2.01 26.74
N GLU A 309 7.32 2.16 25.75
CA GLU A 309 7.05 1.21 24.68
C GLU A 309 7.41 1.78 23.30
N PHE A 310 8.04 2.96 23.24
CA PHE A 310 8.42 3.60 21.99
C PHE A 310 9.92 3.45 21.70
N LEU A 311 10.27 2.87 20.54
CA LEU A 311 11.64 2.80 20.05
C LEU A 311 11.96 4.00 19.16
N PRO A 312 12.87 4.90 19.56
CA PRO A 312 13.23 6.06 18.76
C PRO A 312 13.91 5.70 17.44
N HIS A 313 13.88 6.64 16.50
CA HIS A 313 14.56 6.50 15.21
C HIS A 313 16.09 6.39 15.35
N PHE A 314 16.68 7.19 16.24
CA PHE A 314 18.08 7.08 16.65
C PHE A 314 18.16 6.83 18.14
N TYR A 315 18.93 5.84 18.54
CA TYR A 315 19.15 5.54 19.96
C TYR A 315 20.51 4.87 20.19
N THR A 316 21.02 5.02 21.40
CA THR A 316 22.10 4.17 21.90
C THR A 316 21.47 2.92 22.53
N PRO A 317 21.92 1.71 22.19
CA PRO A 317 21.28 0.52 22.69
C PRO A 317 21.51 0.34 24.18
N GLU A 318 20.51 -0.16 24.90
CA GLU A 318 20.60 -0.50 26.33
C GLU A 318 21.16 -1.91 26.55
N ASP A 319 21.04 -2.77 25.53
CA ASP A 319 21.56 -4.13 25.52
C ASP A 319 22.06 -4.50 24.12
N ILE A 320 23.04 -5.40 24.04
CA ILE A 320 23.63 -5.88 22.78
C ILE A 320 23.43 -7.38 22.73
N ILE A 321 22.56 -7.82 21.82
CA ILE A 321 22.27 -9.23 21.59
C ILE A 321 23.04 -9.67 20.34
N VAL A 322 23.91 -10.67 20.49
CA VAL A 322 24.58 -11.32 19.36
C VAL A 322 24.01 -12.72 19.19
N THR A 323 23.56 -13.06 17.99
CA THR A 323 22.91 -14.34 17.72
C THR A 323 23.47 -15.02 16.47
N ASP A 324 23.62 -16.35 16.52
CA ASP A 324 23.94 -17.19 15.36
C ASP A 324 22.68 -17.65 14.60
N LYS A 325 21.48 -17.25 15.07
CA LYS A 325 20.21 -17.62 14.44
C LYS A 325 20.08 -17.00 13.05
N ALA A 326 19.30 -17.65 12.18
CA ALA A 326 18.97 -17.11 10.87
C ALA A 326 18.12 -15.83 10.99
N ILE A 327 18.14 -14.98 9.97
CA ILE A 327 17.32 -13.74 9.94
C ILE A 327 15.83 -14.06 10.13
N ASP A 328 15.38 -15.18 9.58
CA ASP A 328 13.99 -15.62 9.70
C ASP A 328 13.61 -15.92 11.15
N ASP A 329 14.55 -16.27 12.03
CA ASP A 329 14.28 -16.60 13.43
C ASP A 329 14.37 -15.39 14.38
N VAL A 330 14.65 -14.18 13.87
CA VAL A 330 14.82 -12.97 14.69
C VAL A 330 13.57 -12.68 15.54
N TYR A 331 12.38 -12.97 15.03
CA TYR A 331 11.14 -12.75 15.79
C TYR A 331 11.12 -13.54 17.11
N GLN A 332 11.74 -14.72 17.17
CA GLN A 332 11.82 -15.53 18.39
C GLN A 332 12.66 -14.88 19.49
N ILE A 333 13.60 -14.00 19.12
CA ILE A 333 14.42 -13.23 20.06
C ILE A 333 13.62 -12.03 20.57
N LEU A 334 12.94 -11.33 19.64
CA LEU A 334 12.13 -10.15 19.96
C LEU A 334 10.91 -10.49 20.84
N ASP A 335 10.42 -11.73 20.77
CA ASP A 335 9.29 -12.22 21.57
C ASP A 335 9.71 -12.76 22.96
N GLN A 336 11.00 -12.77 23.31
CA GLN A 336 11.44 -13.25 24.61
C GLN A 336 11.05 -12.28 25.74
N PRO A 337 10.61 -12.78 26.91
CA PRO A 337 10.20 -11.92 28.03
C PRO A 337 11.30 -10.99 28.57
N ASN A 338 12.58 -11.34 28.34
CA ASN A 338 13.75 -10.59 28.75
C ASN A 338 14.31 -9.69 27.63
N TYR A 339 13.64 -9.60 26.48
CA TYR A 339 14.03 -8.65 25.45
C TYR A 339 13.75 -7.22 25.95
N ASN A 340 14.81 -6.43 26.10
CA ASN A 340 14.70 -5.05 26.52
C ASN A 340 14.40 -4.17 25.29
N LEU A 341 13.52 -3.19 25.47
CA LEU A 341 13.37 -2.15 24.47
C LEU A 341 14.73 -1.46 24.27
N ARG A 342 15.06 -1.06 23.03
CA ARG A 342 16.37 -0.51 22.66
C ARG A 342 17.53 -1.50 22.76
N SER A 343 17.31 -2.81 22.68
CA SER A 343 18.40 -3.73 22.35
C SER A 343 18.90 -3.51 20.91
N ALA A 344 20.20 -3.69 20.68
CA ALA A 344 20.78 -3.84 19.35
C ALA A 344 21.02 -5.33 19.06
N LEU A 345 20.49 -5.83 17.94
CA LEU A 345 20.64 -7.22 17.53
C LEU A 345 21.67 -7.33 16.40
N PHE A 346 22.70 -8.14 16.62
CA PHE A 346 23.72 -8.45 15.63
C PHE A 346 23.68 -9.94 15.28
N MET A 347 23.56 -10.23 13.99
CA MET A 347 23.64 -11.59 13.48
C MET A 347 25.09 -11.99 13.20
N ASN A 348 25.57 -13.01 13.89
CA ASN A 348 26.87 -13.63 13.66
C ASN A 348 26.72 -14.72 12.59
N ASN A 349 26.37 -14.31 11.37
CA ASN A 349 26.12 -15.26 10.31
C ASN A 349 27.43 -15.64 9.60
N LYS A 350 27.98 -16.80 9.99
CA LYS A 350 29.19 -17.40 9.37
C LYS A 350 29.05 -17.67 7.86
N ASN A 351 27.82 -17.62 7.31
CA ASN A 351 27.50 -17.98 5.93
C ASN A 351 27.13 -16.80 5.02
N ILE A 352 27.20 -15.54 5.48
CA ILE A 352 26.97 -14.39 4.57
C ILE A 352 28.19 -14.21 3.68
N ILE A 353 27.97 -14.30 2.37
CA ILE A 353 28.95 -14.03 1.32
C ILE A 353 29.62 -12.69 1.60
N HIS A 354 30.95 -12.74 1.77
CA HIS A 354 31.80 -11.58 2.01
C HIS A 354 31.45 -10.43 1.05
N ILE A 355 30.87 -9.34 1.56
CA ILE A 355 30.76 -8.12 0.77
C ILE A 355 32.17 -7.52 0.71
N PRO A 356 32.77 -7.33 -0.47
CA PRO A 356 34.11 -6.75 -0.58
C PRO A 356 34.14 -5.38 0.11
N GLY A 357 34.95 -5.24 1.16
CA GLY A 357 35.02 -4.03 1.99
C GLY A 357 34.35 -4.13 3.36
N SER A 358 33.51 -5.15 3.62
CA SER A 358 33.08 -5.46 4.99
C SER A 358 34.19 -6.27 5.67
N GLN A 359 35.03 -5.60 6.46
CA GLN A 359 35.95 -6.31 7.34
C GLN A 359 35.09 -7.22 8.24
N ASN A 360 35.35 -8.52 8.21
CA ASN A 360 34.89 -9.48 9.22
C ASN A 360 35.58 -9.14 10.54
N LEU A 361 35.20 -8.00 11.10
CA LEU A 361 35.56 -7.63 12.45
C LEU A 361 34.82 -8.64 13.31
N LYS A 362 35.56 -9.31 14.18
CA LYS A 362 34.98 -9.95 15.35
C LYS A 362 34.23 -8.85 16.10
N LEU A 363 32.97 -8.64 15.73
CA LEU A 363 32.14 -7.52 16.15
C LEU A 363 32.09 -7.49 17.69
N GLN A 364 32.09 -8.67 18.30
CA GLN A 364 32.21 -8.87 19.75
C GLN A 364 33.49 -8.31 20.37
N GLU A 365 34.62 -8.27 19.67
CA GLU A 365 35.89 -7.72 20.17
C GLU A 365 35.95 -6.19 20.11
N LYS A 366 35.17 -5.58 19.19
CA LYS A 366 35.11 -4.12 18.99
C LYS A 366 33.89 -3.46 19.64
N MET A 367 32.92 -4.25 20.06
CA MET A 367 31.76 -3.72 20.77
C MET A 367 32.17 -3.24 22.16
N PRO A 368 31.58 -2.12 22.64
CA PRO A 368 31.77 -1.70 24.01
C PRO A 368 31.32 -2.83 24.94
N LYS A 369 32.23 -3.32 25.78
CA LYS A 369 31.95 -4.40 26.75
C LYS A 369 30.98 -3.95 27.85
N GLU A 370 30.85 -2.63 28.03
CA GLU A 370 29.97 -2.03 29.02
C GLU A 370 29.19 -0.87 28.38
N ILE A 371 27.86 -0.95 28.49
CA ILE A 371 26.88 0.02 27.97
C ILE A 371 26.59 1.13 29.00
N LYS A 372 27.20 1.07 30.19
CA LYS A 372 27.11 2.14 31.19
C LYS A 372 27.69 3.43 30.60
N ASP A 373 27.06 4.58 30.80
CA ASP A 373 27.51 5.89 30.29
C ASP A 373 27.39 6.06 28.76
N ASN A 374 26.30 5.57 28.16
CA ASN A 374 25.96 5.90 26.77
C ASN A 374 25.78 7.42 26.60
N PRO A 375 26.23 8.00 25.47
CA PRO A 375 25.97 9.39 25.19
C PRO A 375 24.48 9.66 24.99
N VAL A 376 24.08 10.90 25.24
CA VAL A 376 22.74 11.37 24.92
C VAL A 376 22.73 11.77 23.44
N LEU A 377 21.75 11.26 22.69
CA LEU A 377 21.58 11.60 21.29
C LEU A 377 20.46 12.62 21.14
N GLU A 378 20.77 13.71 20.47
CA GLU A 378 19.80 14.65 19.93
C GLU A 378 19.76 14.45 18.42
N PHE A 379 18.58 14.40 17.80
CA PHE A 379 18.52 14.32 16.34
C PHE A 379 17.41 15.19 15.77
N LYS A 380 17.66 15.67 14.55
CA LYS A 380 16.71 16.42 13.75
C LYS A 380 16.68 15.84 12.35
N ARG A 381 15.49 15.49 11.90
CA ARG A 381 15.25 15.18 10.50
C ARG A 381 15.30 16.46 9.67
N ILE A 382 16.14 16.48 8.64
CA ILE A 382 16.21 17.59 7.68
C ILE A 382 15.28 17.29 6.50
N ASP A 383 15.34 16.08 5.97
CA ASP A 383 14.45 15.54 4.94
C ASP A 383 14.39 14.00 5.04
N TYR A 384 13.74 13.31 4.11
CA TYR A 384 13.64 11.82 4.10
C TYR A 384 14.99 11.11 3.92
N THR A 385 16.03 11.81 3.47
CA THR A 385 17.36 11.27 3.12
C THR A 385 18.48 11.86 3.97
N LYS A 386 18.15 12.73 4.94
CA LYS A 386 19.14 13.48 5.70
C LYS A 386 18.67 13.75 7.13
N TYR A 387 19.52 13.34 8.07
CA TYR A 387 19.37 13.66 9.48
C TYR A 387 20.61 14.41 9.96
N ARG A 388 20.42 15.25 10.99
CA ARG A 388 21.48 15.78 11.82
C ARG A 388 21.37 15.12 13.18
N ILE A 389 22.48 14.60 13.68
CA ILE A 389 22.56 13.98 15.00
C ILE A 389 23.65 14.73 15.76
N VAL A 390 23.34 15.14 16.98
CA VAL A 390 24.29 15.70 17.93
C VAL A 390 24.47 14.69 19.05
N VAL A 391 25.72 14.41 19.38
CA VAL A 391 26.11 13.42 20.36
C VAL A 391 26.68 14.16 21.56
N HIS A 392 26.04 14.01 22.71
CA HIS A 392 26.41 14.70 23.94
C HIS A 392 27.06 13.73 24.92
N HIS A 393 28.11 14.17 25.61
CA HIS A 393 28.85 13.39 26.60
C HIS A 393 29.42 12.04 26.12
N ALA A 394 29.77 11.91 24.84
CA ALA A 394 30.51 10.76 24.37
C ALA A 394 31.93 10.78 24.95
N THR A 395 32.18 10.00 26.00
CA THR A 395 33.49 9.86 26.66
C THR A 395 34.27 8.63 26.21
N LYS A 396 33.59 7.69 25.54
CA LYS A 396 34.14 6.42 25.04
C LYS A 396 33.43 6.01 23.75
N ASP A 397 33.96 4.97 23.10
CA ASP A 397 33.30 4.33 21.96
C ASP A 397 31.91 3.81 22.35
N PHE A 398 30.93 4.08 21.50
CA PHE A 398 29.53 3.69 21.72
C PHE A 398 28.88 3.21 20.42
N LEU A 399 27.76 2.50 20.55
CA LEU A 399 26.93 2.10 19.42
C LEU A 399 25.78 3.08 19.23
N MET A 400 25.55 3.47 17.99
CA MET A 400 24.37 4.22 17.59
C MET A 400 23.56 3.36 16.63
N VAL A 401 22.29 3.17 16.94
CA VAL A 401 21.34 2.44 16.10
C VAL A 401 20.49 3.43 15.32
N PHE A 402 20.31 3.15 14.04
CA PHE A 402 19.37 3.81 13.15
C PHE A 402 18.23 2.84 12.83
N SER A 403 17.05 3.11 13.39
CA SER A 403 15.87 2.23 13.37
C SER A 403 15.00 2.45 12.12
N ASP A 404 15.62 2.39 10.93
CA ASP A 404 14.90 2.46 9.66
C ASP A 404 15.59 1.64 8.57
N THR A 405 14.85 1.32 7.51
CA THR A 405 15.38 0.82 6.25
C THR A 405 16.18 1.92 5.57
N PHE A 406 17.41 1.60 5.17
CA PHE A 406 18.29 2.57 4.52
C PHE A 406 18.92 1.99 3.27
N HIS A 407 19.17 2.88 2.30
CA HIS A 407 19.92 2.52 1.11
C HIS A 407 21.41 2.36 1.45
N LYS A 408 22.12 1.44 0.80
CA LYS A 408 23.57 1.24 0.97
C LYS A 408 24.45 2.49 0.74
N GLY A 409 23.88 3.54 0.15
CA GLY A 409 24.56 4.82 -0.11
C GLY A 409 24.51 5.82 1.04
N TRP A 410 23.82 5.51 2.15
CA TRP A 410 23.85 6.34 3.35
C TRP A 410 25.27 6.45 3.89
N LYS A 411 25.66 7.66 4.29
CA LYS A 411 26.99 7.97 4.80
C LYS A 411 26.85 8.88 6.01
N ALA A 412 27.57 8.56 7.07
CA ALA A 412 27.72 9.43 8.22
C ALA A 412 28.96 10.30 8.01
N TYR A 413 28.84 11.59 8.30
CA TYR A 413 29.95 12.54 8.26
C TYR A 413 29.96 13.33 9.54
N ILE A 414 31.14 13.50 10.12
CA ILE A 414 31.32 14.39 11.25
C ILE A 414 31.35 15.81 10.70
N THR A 415 30.40 16.64 11.13
CA THR A 415 30.45 18.07 10.85
C THR A 415 31.26 18.72 11.95
N ASN A 416 32.38 19.36 11.59
CA ASN A 416 33.08 20.27 12.48
C ASN A 416 32.20 21.51 12.65
N ALA A 417 31.17 21.43 13.51
CA ALA A 417 30.54 22.63 14.04
C ALA A 417 31.68 23.44 14.67
N ASP A 418 31.92 24.65 14.18
CA ASP A 418 33.13 25.43 14.42
C ASP A 418 33.66 25.28 15.85
N LEU A 419 34.68 24.41 16.03
CA LEU A 419 35.42 24.30 17.29
C LEU A 419 36.05 25.65 17.69
N LYS A 420 36.12 26.61 16.74
CA LYS A 420 36.51 28.00 16.98
C LYS A 420 35.54 28.77 17.90
N SER A 421 34.31 28.29 18.05
CA SER A 421 33.32 28.82 18.99
C SER A 421 33.55 28.34 20.44
N GLN A 422 34.34 27.29 20.70
CA GLN A 422 34.46 26.70 22.04
C GLN A 422 35.10 27.60 23.11
N ASN A 423 35.80 28.67 22.73
CA ASN A 423 36.33 29.65 23.69
C ASN A 423 35.30 30.74 24.07
N SER A 424 34.24 30.89 23.29
CA SER A 424 33.02 31.51 23.78
C SER A 424 32.21 30.38 24.41
N LYS A 425 32.03 30.40 25.74
CA LYS A 425 30.85 29.71 26.32
C LYS A 425 29.70 30.02 25.36
N PRO A 426 28.99 29.02 24.80
CA PRO A 426 27.79 29.31 24.05
C PRO A 426 26.87 29.97 25.06
N LEU A 427 26.92 31.31 25.11
CA LEU A 427 25.88 32.15 25.60
C LEU A 427 24.77 31.86 24.61
N LEU A 428 24.08 30.74 24.85
CA LEU A 428 22.69 30.60 24.50
C LEU A 428 22.11 31.90 24.98
N LYS A 429 21.88 32.82 24.04
CA LYS A 429 21.19 34.05 24.37
C LYS A 429 19.89 33.52 24.93
N THR A 430 19.63 33.71 26.22
CA THR A 430 18.36 33.37 26.87
C THR A 430 17.16 33.87 26.04
N GLN A 431 17.41 34.89 25.20
CA GLN A 431 16.55 35.39 24.13
C GLN A 431 16.09 34.35 23.09
N SER A 432 16.85 33.32 22.72
CA SER A 432 16.42 32.29 21.75
C SER A 432 15.41 31.32 22.36
N LEU A 433 15.58 30.95 23.64
CA LEU A 433 14.62 30.16 24.41
C LEU A 433 13.34 30.93 24.73
N ASN A 434 13.33 32.26 24.65
CA ASN A 434 12.10 33.04 24.82
C ASN A 434 11.09 32.82 23.69
N ASN A 435 11.56 32.39 22.52
CA ASN A 435 10.71 32.05 21.39
C ASN A 435 10.32 30.56 21.36
N TYR A 436 10.86 29.75 22.29
CA TYR A 436 10.46 28.36 22.43
C TYR A 436 9.03 28.29 22.98
N LYS A 437 8.19 27.54 22.30
CA LYS A 437 6.85 27.20 22.75
C LYS A 437 6.67 25.71 22.51
N MET A 438 6.33 24.96 23.55
CA MET A 438 5.86 23.58 23.37
C MET A 438 4.66 23.61 22.44
N LEU A 439 4.68 22.75 21.44
CA LEU A 439 3.55 22.54 20.55
C LEU A 439 2.38 22.00 21.37
N GLU A 440 1.18 22.45 21.02
CA GLU A 440 -0.03 21.98 21.67
C GLU A 440 -0.14 20.47 21.46
N GLY A 441 -0.32 19.73 22.55
CA GLY A 441 -0.34 18.28 22.49
C GLY A 441 1.04 17.63 22.36
N ASN A 442 2.16 18.27 22.68
CA ASN A 442 3.47 17.60 22.76
C ASN A 442 4.14 17.68 24.13
N GLN A 443 3.40 18.03 25.18
CA GLN A 443 3.95 18.32 26.51
C GLN A 443 4.70 17.16 27.18
N GLU A 444 4.48 15.92 26.73
CA GLU A 444 5.17 14.72 27.23
C GLU A 444 6.42 14.36 26.42
N ASP A 445 6.50 14.81 25.17
CA ASP A 445 7.56 14.45 24.22
C ASP A 445 8.45 15.62 23.87
N GLN A 446 8.10 16.82 24.33
CA GLN A 446 8.89 18.02 24.20
C GLN A 446 9.30 18.48 25.59
N ALA A 447 10.60 18.75 25.73
CA ALA A 447 11.11 19.35 26.95
C ALA A 447 10.42 20.70 27.21
N THR A 448 10.01 20.95 28.45
CA THR A 448 9.59 22.26 28.93
C THR A 448 10.71 23.28 28.76
N LYS A 449 10.39 24.58 28.84
CA LYS A 449 11.43 25.61 28.74
C LYS A 449 12.47 25.44 29.85
N GLU A 450 12.03 25.06 31.04
CA GLU A 450 12.84 24.81 32.22
C GLU A 450 13.74 23.58 32.02
N GLU A 451 13.19 22.47 31.52
CA GLU A 451 13.97 21.29 31.16
C GLU A 451 14.97 21.60 30.04
N LEU A 452 14.60 22.41 29.05
CA LEU A 452 15.54 22.85 28.01
C LEU A 452 16.68 23.67 28.58
N VAL A 453 16.42 24.57 29.52
CA VAL A 453 17.48 25.30 30.23
C VAL A 453 18.37 24.32 30.98
N GLU A 454 17.79 23.36 31.70
CA GLU A 454 18.54 22.33 32.41
C GLU A 454 19.37 21.45 31.46
N PHE A 455 18.81 21.07 30.31
CA PHE A 455 19.49 20.27 29.29
C PHE A 455 20.62 21.06 28.65
N VAL A 456 20.42 22.35 28.39
CA VAL A 456 21.47 23.27 27.94
C VAL A 456 22.58 23.37 28.98
N ASP A 457 22.22 23.60 30.24
CA ASP A 457 23.16 23.78 31.35
C ASP A 457 23.98 22.52 31.61
N LYS A 458 23.36 21.34 31.44
CA LYS A 458 24.02 20.04 31.49
C LYS A 458 24.81 19.73 30.21
N GLY A 459 24.57 20.43 29.11
CA GLY A 459 25.17 20.16 27.80
C GLY A 459 24.57 18.96 27.07
N TRP A 460 23.31 18.60 27.36
CA TRP A 460 22.55 17.52 26.73
C TRP A 460 21.91 17.91 25.39
N ILE A 461 21.82 19.20 25.10
CA ILE A 461 21.29 19.71 23.83
C ILE A 461 22.13 20.88 23.33
N THR A 462 22.24 21.01 22.01
CA THR A 462 22.85 22.18 21.37
C THR A 462 21.78 22.94 20.62
N THR A 463 21.72 24.26 20.73
CA THR A 463 20.84 25.06 19.85
C THR A 463 21.60 25.47 18.60
N PRO A 464 21.26 24.94 17.41
CA PRO A 464 21.89 25.41 16.18
C PRO A 464 21.29 26.76 15.76
N GLU A 465 22.17 27.57 15.17
CA GLU A 465 21.97 28.95 14.73
C GLU A 465 20.71 29.16 13.85
N ASP A 466 20.01 30.26 14.13
CA ASP A 466 19.15 31.07 13.26
C ASP A 466 17.71 30.68 12.88
N LYS A 467 17.17 29.51 13.21
CA LYS A 467 15.73 29.25 12.94
C LYS A 467 15.05 28.45 14.04
N LYS A 468 13.91 28.99 14.49
CA LYS A 468 12.84 28.41 15.35
C LYS A 468 13.16 27.01 15.89
N ILE A 469 13.32 26.89 17.22
CA ILE A 469 13.42 25.58 17.88
C ILE A 469 12.05 24.91 17.71
N ASP A 470 11.94 24.03 16.71
CA ASP A 470 10.66 23.39 16.39
C ASP A 470 10.42 22.14 17.24
N PHE A 471 11.48 21.46 17.71
CA PHE A 471 11.36 20.17 18.41
C PHE A 471 12.65 19.68 19.10
N ILE A 472 12.55 19.20 20.34
CA ILE A 472 13.60 18.49 21.12
C ILE A 472 12.88 17.44 22.02
N SER A 473 13.18 16.14 21.86
CA SER A 473 12.53 15.03 22.60
C SER A 473 13.39 14.33 23.64
#